data_AF-A0A9E0LXD0-F1
#
_entry.id   AF-A0A9E0LXD0-F1
#
_cell.length_a   1.000
_cell.length_b   1.000
_cell.length_c   1.000
_cell.angle_alpha   90.00
_cell.angle_beta   90.00
_cell.angle_gamma   90.00
#
_symmetry.space_group_name_H-M   'P 1'
#
loop_
_entity.id
_entity.type
_entity.pdbx_description
1 polymer ?
#
loop_
_entity_poly.entity_id
_entity_poly.type
_entity_poly.pdbx_seq_one_letter_code
_entity_poly.pdbx_strand_id
1 'polypeptide(L)'
;MSRVRKVLGWVAGVLLVLSAAAHSLLGGKELRAALVAAQVPADLLRGAMIGWHFGGVAMLAFGLVVLHSFSRRSDAAAISLFPARVVAVTYLGFGAAALLFTGFDPFFLVFIVPGLLLSLAAFGKPARPAS
;
A
#
# COMPACT_ATOMS: atom_id res chain seq x y z
N MET A 1 18.75 -8.14 10.01
CA MET A 1 17.47 -8.66 9.43
C MET A 1 17.83 -9.71 8.39
N SER A 2 17.08 -10.80 8.26
CA SER A 2 17.38 -11.79 7.21
C SER A 2 17.25 -11.17 5.82
N ARG A 3 18.07 -11.65 4.86
CA ARG A 3 18.02 -11.20 3.46
C ARG A 3 16.60 -11.30 2.89
N VAL A 4 15.92 -12.42 3.18
CA VAL A 4 14.52 -12.67 2.79
C VAL A 4 13.60 -11.53 3.22
N ARG A 5 13.62 -11.14 4.50
CA ARG A 5 12.74 -10.07 5.00
C ARG A 5 13.04 -8.70 4.39
N LYS A 6 14.32 -8.43 4.10
CA LYS A 6 14.71 -7.20 3.39
C LYS A 6 14.12 -7.20 1.97
N VAL A 7 14.24 -8.31 1.24
CA VAL A 7 13.65 -8.46 -0.10
C VAL A 7 12.13 -8.34 -0.06
N LEU A 8 11.45 -9.01 0.87
CA LEU A 8 9.99 -8.91 1.01
C LEU A 8 9.53 -7.47 1.26
N GLY A 9 10.22 -6.73 2.15
CA GLY A 9 9.89 -5.34 2.42
C GLY A 9 10.11 -4.43 1.20
N TRP A 10 11.18 -4.69 0.43
CA TRP A 10 11.43 -4.00 -0.83
C TRP A 10 10.37 -4.28 -1.88
N VAL A 11 10.04 -5.55 -2.11
CA VAL A 11 8.99 -5.96 -3.06
C VAL A 11 7.66 -5.32 -2.67
N ALA A 12 7.26 -5.39 -1.40
CA ALA A 12 6.04 -4.74 -0.93
C ALA A 12 6.07 -3.22 -1.14
N GLY A 13 7.20 -2.56 -0.85
CA GLY A 13 7.39 -1.13 -1.09
C GLY A 13 7.26 -0.75 -2.57
N VAL A 14 7.83 -1.54 -3.48
CA VAL A 14 7.70 -1.34 -4.93
C VAL A 14 6.25 -1.51 -5.36
N LEU A 15 5.57 -2.57 -4.91
CA LEU A 15 4.17 -2.80 -5.21
C LEU A 15 3.27 -1.65 -4.72
N LEU A 16 3.55 -1.08 -3.54
CA LEU A 16 2.85 0.10 -3.02
C LEU A 16 3.00 1.32 -3.94
N VAL A 17 4.22 1.60 -4.39
CA VAL A 17 4.52 2.70 -5.32
C VAL A 17 3.82 2.49 -6.67
N LEU A 18 3.90 1.29 -7.24
CA LEU A 18 3.22 0.96 -8.49
C LEU A 18 1.69 1.05 -8.34
N SER A 19 1.16 0.63 -7.19
CA SER A 19 -0.26 0.72 -6.87
C SER A 19 -0.74 2.17 -6.79
N ALA A 20 0.10 3.12 -6.36
CA ALA A 20 -0.25 4.54 -6.36
C ALA A 20 -0.49 5.07 -7.78
N ALA A 21 0.35 4.68 -8.73
CA ALA A 21 0.16 5.03 -10.14
C ALA A 21 -1.08 4.35 -10.73
N ALA A 22 -1.27 3.06 -10.48
CA ALA A 22 -2.46 2.33 -10.94
C ALA A 22 -3.76 2.92 -10.37
N HIS A 23 -3.79 3.25 -9.08
CA HIS A 23 -4.92 3.90 -8.42
C HIS A 23 -5.24 5.24 -9.09
N SER A 24 -4.28 6.17 -9.15
CA SER A 24 -4.52 7.51 -9.68
C SER A 24 -4.85 7.53 -11.18
N LEU A 25 -4.14 6.73 -11.99
CA LEU A 25 -4.20 6.84 -13.45
C LEU A 25 -5.22 5.88 -14.07
N LEU A 26 -5.16 4.60 -13.70
CA LEU A 26 -6.03 3.57 -14.28
C LEU A 26 -7.41 3.60 -13.63
N GLY A 27 -7.45 3.44 -12.30
CA GLY A 27 -8.71 3.46 -11.56
C GLY A 27 -9.42 4.81 -11.62
N GLY A 28 -8.66 5.92 -11.62
CA GLY A 28 -9.24 7.27 -11.73
C GLY A 28 -9.95 7.51 -13.07
N LYS A 29 -9.43 6.95 -14.18
CA LYS A 29 -10.07 7.07 -15.49
C LYS A 29 -11.41 6.34 -15.53
N GLU A 30 -11.44 5.10 -15.03
CA GLU A 30 -12.65 4.28 -14.99
C GLU A 30 -13.70 4.87 -14.04
N LEU A 31 -13.29 5.28 -12.84
CA LEU A 31 -14.17 5.95 -11.87
C LEU A 31 -14.78 7.22 -12.48
N ARG A 32 -13.96 8.07 -13.11
CA ARG A 32 -14.47 9.29 -13.76
C ARG A 32 -15.49 8.96 -14.84
N ALA A 33 -15.22 7.96 -15.68
CA ALA A 33 -16.15 7.55 -16.74
C ALA A 33 -17.48 7.07 -16.15
N ALA A 34 -17.44 6.26 -15.08
CA ALA A 34 -18.62 5.79 -14.38
C ALA A 34 -19.43 6.94 -13.74
N LEU A 35 -18.77 7.89 -13.06
CA LEU A 35 -19.44 9.03 -12.45
C LEU A 35 -20.07 9.97 -13.48
N VAL A 36 -19.42 10.17 -14.63
CA VAL A 36 -19.99 10.94 -15.75
C VAL A 36 -21.22 10.24 -16.33
N ALA A 37 -21.14 8.92 -16.56
CA ALA A 37 -22.27 8.13 -17.03
C ALA A 37 -23.46 8.16 -16.06
N ALA A 38 -23.18 8.24 -14.74
CA ALA A 38 -24.17 8.40 -13.69
C ALA A 38 -24.67 9.85 -13.52
N GLN A 39 -24.29 10.77 -14.41
CA GLN A 39 -24.71 12.18 -14.40
C GLN A 39 -24.44 12.91 -13.07
N VAL A 40 -23.33 12.57 -12.40
CA VAL A 40 -22.93 13.22 -11.14
C VAL A 40 -22.65 14.71 -11.39
N PRO A 41 -23.16 15.63 -10.53
CA PRO A 41 -22.88 17.06 -10.60
C PRO A 41 -21.38 17.37 -10.70
N ALA A 42 -21.02 18.37 -11.51
CA ALA A 42 -19.63 18.64 -11.87
C ALA A 42 -18.72 19.00 -10.68
N ASP A 43 -19.28 19.65 -9.66
CA ASP A 43 -18.62 19.98 -8.40
C ASP A 43 -18.33 18.73 -7.56
N LEU A 44 -19.30 17.81 -7.43
CA LEU A 44 -19.12 16.53 -6.75
C LEU A 44 -18.12 15.63 -7.49
N LEU A 45 -18.19 15.57 -8.82
CA LEU A 45 -17.21 14.87 -9.64
C LEU A 45 -15.79 15.41 -9.38
N ARG A 46 -15.64 16.74 -9.38
CA ARG A 46 -14.35 17.39 -9.12
C ARG A 46 -13.82 17.05 -7.73
N GLY A 47 -14.67 17.15 -6.71
CA GLY A 47 -14.32 16.80 -5.33
C GLY A 47 -13.88 15.35 -5.19
N ALA A 48 -14.62 14.41 -5.80
CA ALA A 48 -14.30 13.00 -5.81
C ALA A 48 -12.94 12.72 -6.49
N MET A 49 -12.67 13.35 -7.65
CA MET A 49 -11.41 13.16 -8.35
C MET A 49 -10.21 13.74 -7.60
N ILE A 50 -10.37 14.88 -6.91
CA ILE A 50 -9.30 15.44 -6.07
C ILE A 50 -8.98 14.48 -4.91
N GLY A 51 -10.02 14.01 -4.21
CA GLY A 51 -9.86 13.04 -3.12
C GLY A 51 -9.19 11.74 -3.58
N TRP A 52 -9.58 11.25 -4.76
CA TRP A 52 -8.99 10.06 -5.39
C TRP A 52 -7.49 10.24 -5.65
N HIS A 53 -7.08 11.34 -6.28
CA HIS A 53 -5.66 11.61 -6.54
C HIS A 53 -4.85 11.85 -5.27
N PHE A 54 -5.45 12.49 -4.26
CA PHE A 54 -4.82 12.62 -2.94
C PHE A 54 -4.55 11.25 -2.31
N GLY A 55 -5.50 10.31 -2.42
CA GLY A 55 -5.30 8.91 -2.02
C GLY A 55 -4.09 8.29 -2.70
N GLY A 56 -3.93 8.47 -4.01
CA GLY A 56 -2.76 8.01 -4.74
C GLY A 56 -1.44 8.65 -4.28
N VAL A 57 -1.41 9.96 -4.02
CA VAL A 57 -0.22 10.64 -3.47
C VAL A 57 0.13 10.10 -2.08
N ALA A 58 -0.86 9.86 -1.23
CA ALA A 58 -0.64 9.27 0.09
C ALA A 58 -0.07 7.83 -0.02
N MET A 59 -0.61 7.00 -0.93
CA MET A 59 -0.09 5.66 -1.22
C MET A 59 1.38 5.72 -1.69
N LEU A 60 1.72 6.67 -2.56
CA LEU A 60 3.10 6.88 -3.02
C LEU A 60 4.01 7.21 -1.84
N ALA A 61 3.61 8.16 -0.99
CA ALA A 61 4.37 8.54 0.20
C ALA A 61 4.61 7.35 1.12
N PHE A 62 3.60 6.52 1.39
CA PHE A 62 3.75 5.31 2.20
C PHE A 62 4.69 4.29 1.56
N GLY A 63 4.59 4.08 0.24
CA GLY A 63 5.50 3.22 -0.50
C GLY A 63 6.95 3.68 -0.36
N LEU A 64 7.21 4.99 -0.52
CA LEU A 64 8.55 5.57 -0.36
C LEU A 64 9.09 5.44 1.07
N VAL A 65 8.25 5.66 2.08
CA VAL A 65 8.62 5.46 3.50
C VAL A 65 9.02 4.00 3.76
N VAL A 66 8.28 3.03 3.21
CA VAL A 66 8.60 1.61 3.31
C VAL A 66 9.92 1.31 2.61
N LEU A 67 10.10 1.75 1.36
CA LEU A 67 11.35 1.55 0.62
C LEU A 67 12.56 2.12 1.36
N HIS A 68 12.46 3.35 1.85
CA HIS A 68 13.51 3.98 2.65
C HIS A 68 13.85 3.17 3.90
N SER A 69 12.83 2.74 4.65
CA SER A 69 12.98 1.98 5.90
C SER A 69 13.73 0.65 5.67
N PHE A 70 13.44 -0.05 4.58
CA PHE A 70 14.11 -1.32 4.24
C PHE A 70 15.43 -1.13 3.48
N SER A 71 15.69 0.04 2.91
CA SER A 71 16.97 0.39 2.29
C SER A 71 18.07 0.59 3.33
N ARG A 72 17.77 1.38 4.37
CA ARG A 72 18.74 1.89 5.35
C ARG A 72 19.00 0.96 6.55
N ARG A 73 18.28 -0.16 6.64
CA ARG A 73 18.32 -1.05 7.82
C ARG A 73 19.66 -1.79 8.01
N SER A 74 20.58 -1.75 7.05
CA SER A 74 21.93 -2.32 7.21
C SER A 74 22.91 -1.41 7.96
N ASP A 75 22.66 -0.09 8.02
CA ASP A 75 23.75 0.86 8.25
C ASP A 75 23.84 1.46 9.66
N ALA A 76 22.76 1.49 10.46
CA ALA A 76 22.84 1.98 11.85
C ALA A 76 21.57 1.67 12.66
N ALA A 77 21.70 1.76 13.99
CA ALA A 77 20.68 1.77 15.05
C ALA A 77 19.21 1.77 14.56
N ALA A 78 18.55 0.64 14.85
CA ALA A 78 17.15 0.29 14.57
C ALA A 78 16.23 1.41 14.05
N ILE A 79 16.26 1.68 12.73
CA ILE A 79 15.14 2.39 12.08
C ILE A 79 13.84 1.68 12.44
N SER A 80 12.94 2.45 13.03
CA SER A 80 11.65 1.94 13.49
C SER A 80 10.87 1.36 12.32
N LEU A 81 10.39 0.13 12.47
CA LEU A 81 9.46 -0.49 11.52
C LEU A 81 8.01 -0.14 11.84
N PHE A 82 7.76 0.73 12.82
CA PHE A 82 6.41 1.11 13.19
C PHE A 82 5.60 1.64 11.99
N PRO A 83 6.11 2.55 11.13
CA PRO A 83 5.37 2.99 9.95
C PRO A 83 5.03 1.84 8.99
N ALA A 84 5.97 0.93 8.73
CA ALA A 84 5.74 -0.23 7.87
C ALA A 84 4.68 -1.18 8.45
N ARG A 85 4.62 -1.34 9.78
CA ARG A 85 3.60 -2.14 10.46
C ARG A 85 2.22 -1.51 10.37
N VAL A 86 2.13 -0.18 10.54
CA VAL A 86 0.88 0.56 10.37
C VAL A 86 0.36 0.37 8.93
N VAL A 87 1.21 0.59 7.93
CA VAL A 87 0.83 0.38 6.52
C VAL A 87 0.36 -1.06 6.27
N ALA A 88 1.09 -2.06 6.77
CA ALA A 88 0.73 -3.46 6.63
C ALA A 88 -0.66 -3.78 7.22
N VAL A 89 -0.93 -3.36 8.46
CA VAL A 89 -2.21 -3.60 9.12
C VAL A 89 -3.34 -2.88 8.39
N THR A 90 -3.13 -1.63 7.98
CA THR A 90 -4.13 -0.85 7.24
C THR A 90 -4.45 -1.50 5.89
N TYR A 91 -3.45 -1.95 5.13
CA TYR A 91 -3.64 -2.61 3.84
C TYR A 91 -4.39 -3.94 3.99
N LEU A 92 -4.04 -4.75 5.00
CA LEU A 92 -4.73 -6.01 5.27
C LEU A 92 -6.17 -5.79 5.74
N GLY A 93 -6.38 -4.86 6.68
CA GLY A 93 -7.70 -4.55 7.20
C GLY A 93 -8.63 -4.00 6.12
N PHE A 94 -8.14 -3.05 5.32
CA PHE A 94 -8.89 -2.50 4.19
C PHE A 94 -9.16 -3.57 3.12
N GLY A 95 -8.15 -4.33 2.69
CA GLY A 95 -8.30 -5.37 1.68
C GLY A 95 -9.28 -6.47 2.10
N ALA A 96 -9.21 -6.92 3.36
CA ALA A 96 -10.13 -7.91 3.89
C ALA A 96 -11.56 -7.38 3.97
N ALA A 97 -11.76 -6.16 4.47
CA ALA A 97 -13.08 -5.53 4.51
C ALA A 97 -13.65 -5.36 3.09
N ALA A 98 -12.84 -4.85 2.15
CA ALA A 98 -13.26 -4.63 0.78
C ALA A 98 -13.63 -5.93 0.07
N LEU A 99 -12.86 -7.02 0.25
CA LEU A 99 -13.24 -8.35 -0.24
C LEU A 99 -14.62 -8.76 0.27
N LEU A 100 -14.87 -8.64 1.57
CA LEU A 100 -16.15 -9.04 2.16
C LEU A 100 -17.32 -8.21 1.61
N PHE A 101 -17.17 -6.90 1.51
CA PHE A 101 -18.25 -6.01 1.04
C PHE A 101 -18.51 -6.07 -0.46
N THR A 102 -17.60 -6.64 -1.24
CA THR A 102 -17.73 -6.75 -2.71
C THR A 102 -18.00 -8.17 -3.20
N GLY A 103 -18.35 -9.09 -2.30
CA GLY A 103 -18.64 -10.48 -2.68
C GLY A 103 -17.40 -11.26 -3.11
N PHE A 104 -16.26 -10.98 -2.47
CA PHE A 104 -14.95 -11.60 -2.72
C PHE A 104 -14.37 -11.31 -4.11
N ASP A 105 -14.53 -10.08 -4.62
CA ASP A 105 -13.89 -9.66 -5.86
C ASP A 105 -12.36 -9.77 -5.75
N PRO A 106 -11.69 -10.64 -6.55
CA PRO A 106 -10.26 -10.87 -6.46
C PRO A 106 -9.42 -9.62 -6.75
N PHE A 107 -9.99 -8.56 -7.34
CA PHE A 107 -9.33 -7.27 -7.48
C PHE A 107 -8.75 -6.77 -6.14
N PHE A 108 -9.43 -6.97 -5.01
CA PHE A 108 -8.96 -6.48 -3.71
C PHE A 108 -7.74 -7.23 -3.15
N LEU A 109 -7.29 -8.31 -3.80
CA LEU A 109 -5.99 -8.94 -3.51
C LEU A 109 -4.81 -7.97 -3.73
N VAL A 110 -4.99 -6.92 -4.51
CA VAL A 110 -3.97 -5.85 -4.68
C VAL A 110 -3.62 -5.13 -3.37
N PHE A 111 -4.50 -5.16 -2.37
CA PHE A 111 -4.21 -4.64 -1.03
C PHE A 111 -3.64 -5.73 -0.11
N ILE A 112 -4.17 -6.94 -0.21
CA ILE A 112 -3.82 -8.05 0.69
C ILE A 112 -2.41 -8.55 0.41
N VAL A 113 -2.04 -8.77 -0.85
CA VAL A 113 -0.72 -9.34 -1.20
C VAL A 113 0.42 -8.42 -0.72
N PRO A 114 0.46 -7.11 -1.01
CA PRO A 114 1.47 -6.22 -0.45
C PRO A 114 1.42 -6.15 1.08
N GLY A 115 0.22 -6.15 1.67
CA GLY A 115 0.03 -6.15 3.12
C GLY A 115 0.64 -7.38 3.81
N LEU A 116 0.46 -8.57 3.23
CA LEU A 116 1.04 -9.82 3.73
C LEU A 116 2.57 -9.82 3.60
N LEU A 117 3.10 -9.45 2.44
CA LEU A 117 4.54 -9.36 2.21
C LEU A 117 5.20 -8.38 3.19
N LEU A 118 4.58 -7.20 3.37
CA LEU A 118 5.06 -6.19 4.31
C LEU A 118 4.94 -6.65 5.76
N SER A 119 3.88 -7.38 6.12
CA SER A 119 3.72 -7.96 7.46
C SER A 119 4.84 -8.96 7.78
N LEU A 120 5.10 -9.91 6.87
CA LEU A 120 6.19 -10.88 7.01
C LEU A 120 7.55 -10.19 7.14
N ALA A 121 7.75 -9.11 6.38
CA ALA A 121 8.95 -8.28 6.48
C ALA A 121 9.03 -7.55 7.83
N ALA A 122 7.95 -6.93 8.31
CA ALA A 122 7.96 -5.96 9.39
C ALA A 122 7.78 -6.54 10.81
N PHE A 123 7.11 -7.69 10.96
CA PHE A 123 6.81 -8.31 12.25
C PHE A 123 7.77 -9.44 12.66
N GLY A 124 8.61 -9.94 11.75
CA GLY A 124 9.54 -11.02 12.09
C GLY A 124 10.51 -10.67 13.24
N LYS A 125 10.84 -11.67 14.07
CA LYS A 125 11.84 -11.52 15.15
C LYS A 125 13.21 -11.09 14.58
N PRO A 126 13.98 -10.22 15.26
CA PRO A 126 15.37 -9.99 14.91
C PRO A 126 16.11 -11.34 14.85
N ALA A 127 17.01 -11.51 13.88
CA ALA A 127 17.90 -12.67 13.91
C ALA A 127 18.72 -12.59 15.21
N ARG A 128 18.80 -13.70 15.96
CA ARG A 128 19.69 -13.77 17.12
C ARG A 128 21.11 -13.47 16.65
N PRO A 129 21.88 -12.63 17.38
CA PRO A 129 23.30 -12.49 17.10
C PRO A 129 23.95 -13.87 17.22
N ALA A 130 24.86 -14.20 16.29
CA ALA A 130 25.72 -15.37 16.46
C ALA A 130 26.59 -15.09 17.69
N SER A 131 26.46 -15.94 18.70
CA SER A 131 27.26 -15.93 19.93
C SER A 131 28.69 -16.36 19.67
#